data_AF-A0A928ZB32-F1
#
_entry.id   AF-A0A928ZB32-F1
#
_cell.length_a   1.000
_cell.length_b   1.000
_cell.length_c   1.000
_cell.angle_alpha   90.00
_cell.angle_beta   90.00
_cell.angle_gamma   90.00
#
_symmetry.space_group_name_H-M   'P 1'
#
loop_
_entity.id
_entity.type
_entity.pdbx_description
1 polymer ?
#
loop_
_entity_poly.entity_id
_entity_poly.type
_entity_poly.pdbx_seq_one_letter_code
_entity_poly.pdbx_strand_id
1 'polypeptide(L)'
;GIVTAQVRGSVNPYFGVYKEPTYITEVELEPISTKVWSKAIARLGQKASWVSKLLINEIPDNIDTAFSGLEYSLLPRSLNDLHTHCSCPDWSNPCKHVAGVCYLLAAELDADPFLLFELRGLSRDKLKRELAKSPLGKVLSGAIETEDLPLVSATSYYTTPETVDVPKIDSLRDFWLGEKQLPTSIEMAAPAIVPAIPIKKAGDFPAFWRKDSSFIDIMEEFYQRVRTKNKNWL
;
A
#
# COMPACT_ATOMS: atom_id res chain seq x y z
N GLY A 1 9.39 -23.74 -6.94
CA GLY A 1 8.33 -24.18 -6.01
C GLY A 1 7.39 -25.05 -6.78
N ILE A 2 6.92 -26.15 -6.19
CA ILE A 2 6.12 -27.17 -6.88
C ILE A 2 4.70 -27.16 -6.31
N VAL A 3 3.72 -27.07 -7.19
CA VAL A 3 2.29 -27.25 -6.90
C VAL A 3 1.90 -28.63 -7.40
N THR A 4 1.30 -29.44 -6.53
CA THR A 4 0.82 -30.78 -6.88
C THR A 4 -0.69 -30.85 -6.68
N ALA A 5 -1.40 -31.48 -7.61
CA ALA A 5 -2.84 -31.63 -7.57
C ALA A 5 -3.27 -33.01 -8.07
N GLN A 6 -4.39 -33.52 -7.55
CA GLN A 6 -5.09 -34.68 -8.09
C GLN A 6 -6.29 -34.21 -8.90
N VAL A 7 -6.22 -34.40 -10.21
CA VAL A 7 -7.23 -33.92 -11.16
C VAL A 7 -8.05 -35.09 -11.68
N ARG A 8 -9.37 -34.95 -11.65
CA ARG A 8 -10.29 -35.96 -12.19
C ARG A 8 -10.30 -35.92 -13.72
N GLY A 9 -10.21 -37.08 -14.33
CA GLY A 9 -10.36 -37.27 -15.77
C GLY A 9 -11.80 -37.61 -16.16
N SER A 10 -12.08 -37.52 -17.45
CA SER A 10 -13.41 -37.89 -17.99
C SER A 10 -13.47 -39.39 -18.28
N VAL A 11 -14.60 -40.03 -17.97
CA VAL A 11 -14.92 -41.38 -18.45
C VAL A 11 -15.08 -41.31 -19.97
N ASN A 12 -14.37 -42.17 -20.69
CA ASN A 12 -14.49 -42.25 -22.14
C ASN A 12 -14.39 -43.71 -22.61
N PRO A 13 -15.55 -44.35 -22.90
CA PRO A 13 -15.60 -45.73 -23.37
C PRO A 13 -14.83 -45.97 -24.68
N TYR A 14 -14.69 -44.96 -25.55
CA TYR A 14 -13.92 -45.09 -26.81
C TYR A 14 -12.43 -45.36 -26.58
N PHE A 15 -11.89 -44.90 -25.44
CA PHE A 15 -10.50 -45.12 -25.04
C PHE A 15 -10.36 -46.21 -23.95
N GLY A 16 -11.40 -47.02 -23.73
CA GLY A 16 -11.37 -48.09 -22.71
C GLY A 16 -11.35 -47.57 -21.26
N VAL A 17 -11.72 -46.30 -21.03
CA VAL A 17 -11.80 -45.71 -19.69
C VAL A 17 -13.23 -45.84 -19.19
N TYR A 18 -13.48 -46.84 -18.35
CA TYR A 18 -14.82 -47.20 -17.85
C TYR A 18 -15.14 -46.68 -16.44
N LYS A 19 -14.12 -46.17 -15.72
CA LYS A 19 -14.26 -45.52 -14.41
C LYS A 19 -13.56 -44.17 -14.44
N GLU A 20 -14.02 -43.23 -13.64
CA GLU A 20 -13.42 -41.89 -13.55
C GLU A 20 -11.97 -42.01 -13.04
N PRO A 21 -10.96 -41.72 -13.88
CA PRO A 21 -9.57 -41.81 -13.46
C PRO A 21 -9.16 -40.54 -12.72
N THR A 22 -8.14 -40.64 -11.88
CA THR A 22 -7.49 -39.50 -11.23
C THR A 22 -6.04 -39.40 -11.69
N TYR A 23 -5.62 -38.22 -12.11
CA TYR A 23 -4.26 -37.95 -12.56
C TYR A 23 -3.55 -37.04 -11.57
N ILE A 24 -2.32 -37.39 -11.24
CA ILE A 24 -1.38 -36.50 -10.56
C ILE A 24 -0.88 -35.49 -11.59
N THR A 25 -1.02 -34.21 -11.27
CA THR A 25 -0.59 -33.07 -12.07
C THR A 25 0.31 -32.18 -11.22
N GLU A 26 1.46 -31.81 -11.76
CA GLU A 26 2.47 -31.01 -11.10
C GLU A 26 2.79 -29.79 -11.96
N VAL A 27 2.87 -28.63 -11.32
CA VAL A 27 3.25 -27.36 -11.93
C VAL A 27 4.36 -26.76 -11.07
N GLU A 28 5.53 -26.60 -11.66
CA GLU A 28 6.72 -26.10 -11.00
C GLU A 28 7.19 -24.80 -11.65
N LEU A 29 7.48 -23.81 -10.81
CA LEU A 29 8.20 -22.60 -11.19
C LEU A 29 9.63 -22.70 -10.67
N GLU A 30 10.61 -22.37 -11.53
CA GLU A 30 12.01 -22.36 -11.11
C GLU A 30 12.23 -21.37 -9.94
N PRO A 31 12.79 -21.83 -8.81
CA PRO A 31 13.15 -20.96 -7.70
C PRO A 31 14.24 -19.96 -8.10
N ILE A 32 14.12 -18.72 -7.64
CA ILE A 32 15.14 -17.69 -7.88
C ILE A 32 16.24 -17.83 -6.84
N SER A 33 17.50 -17.79 -7.26
CA SER A 33 18.63 -17.91 -6.35
C SER A 33 18.68 -16.79 -5.30
N THR A 34 19.20 -17.08 -4.12
CA THR A 34 19.32 -16.10 -3.02
C THR A 34 20.14 -14.86 -3.39
N LYS A 35 21.14 -15.02 -4.27
CA LYS A 35 21.98 -13.94 -4.80
C LYS A 35 21.21 -13.01 -5.74
N VAL A 36 20.27 -13.54 -6.52
CA VAL A 36 19.42 -12.74 -7.41
C VAL A 36 18.33 -12.04 -6.60
N TRP A 37 17.74 -12.73 -5.61
CA TRP A 37 16.80 -12.13 -4.67
C TRP A 37 17.38 -10.94 -3.93
N SER A 38 18.62 -11.02 -3.42
CA SER A 38 19.24 -9.89 -2.72
C SER A 38 19.40 -8.66 -3.62
N LYS A 39 19.78 -8.85 -4.89
CA LYS A 39 19.87 -7.78 -5.89
C LYS A 39 18.48 -7.20 -6.22
N ALA A 40 17.48 -8.06 -6.39
CA ALA A 40 16.11 -7.63 -6.68
C ALA A 40 15.52 -6.82 -5.50
N ILE A 41 15.64 -7.32 -4.27
CA ILE A 41 15.17 -6.63 -3.06
C ILE A 41 15.87 -5.28 -2.88
N ALA A 42 17.18 -5.20 -3.15
CA ALA A 42 17.89 -3.94 -3.11
C ALA A 42 17.31 -2.89 -4.08
N ARG A 43 16.90 -3.32 -5.29
CA ARG A 43 16.21 -2.45 -6.27
C ARG A 43 14.79 -2.11 -5.86
N LEU A 44 14.06 -3.06 -5.28
CA LEU A 44 12.72 -2.82 -4.73
C LEU A 44 12.75 -1.76 -3.63
N GLY A 45 13.75 -1.84 -2.75
CA GLY A 45 13.99 -0.90 -1.66
C GLY A 45 14.37 0.52 -2.09
N GLN A 46 14.63 0.79 -3.38
CA GLN A 46 14.98 2.12 -3.89
C GLN A 46 13.75 2.99 -4.23
N LYS A 47 12.56 2.39 -4.39
CA LYS A 47 11.33 3.12 -4.74
C LYS A 47 10.31 3.02 -3.63
N ALA A 48 9.95 4.16 -3.04
CA ALA A 48 8.98 4.22 -1.96
C ALA A 48 7.63 3.59 -2.33
N SER A 49 7.17 3.78 -3.58
CA SER A 49 5.92 3.22 -4.08
C SER A 49 5.90 1.68 -4.15
N TRP A 50 7.05 1.05 -4.38
CA TRP A 50 7.15 -0.41 -4.36
C TRP A 50 7.19 -0.93 -2.94
N VAL A 51 8.01 -0.29 -2.08
CA VAL A 51 8.13 -0.67 -0.68
C VAL A 51 6.77 -0.56 0.02
N SER A 52 6.05 0.56 -0.15
CA SER A 52 4.75 0.77 0.49
C SER A 52 3.75 -0.30 0.09
N LYS A 53 3.58 -0.55 -1.22
CA LYS A 53 2.69 -1.59 -1.76
C LYS A 53 3.02 -2.97 -1.21
N LEU A 54 4.30 -3.36 -1.25
CA LEU A 54 4.73 -4.68 -0.76
C LEU A 54 4.55 -4.83 0.76
N LEU A 55 4.68 -3.75 1.55
CA LEU A 55 4.43 -3.82 3.00
C LEU A 55 2.93 -4.04 3.30
N ILE A 56 2.02 -3.49 2.49
CA ILE A 56 0.57 -3.67 2.61
C ILE A 56 0.02 -4.89 1.83
N ASN A 57 0.89 -5.83 1.44
CA ASN A 57 0.54 -7.05 0.68
C ASN A 57 0.01 -6.80 -0.75
N GLU A 58 0.39 -5.70 -1.40
CA GLU A 58 0.05 -5.41 -2.79
C GLU A 58 1.29 -5.57 -3.70
N ILE A 59 1.12 -6.20 -4.87
CA ILE A 59 2.19 -6.30 -5.88
C ILE A 59 2.07 -5.13 -6.88
N PRO A 60 3.13 -4.31 -7.05
CA PRO A 60 3.17 -3.29 -8.11
C PRO A 60 3.12 -3.88 -9.53
N ASP A 61 2.35 -3.28 -10.43
CA ASP A 61 2.21 -3.72 -11.83
C ASP A 61 3.54 -3.85 -12.59
N ASN A 62 4.52 -3.03 -12.23
CA ASN A 62 5.85 -2.99 -12.84
C ASN A 62 6.93 -3.65 -11.98
N ILE A 63 6.55 -4.57 -11.09
CA ILE A 63 7.47 -5.29 -10.18
C ILE A 63 8.61 -5.99 -10.95
N ASP A 64 8.33 -6.56 -12.12
CA ASP A 64 9.32 -7.27 -12.94
C ASP A 64 10.46 -6.37 -13.43
N THR A 65 10.28 -5.05 -13.41
CA THR A 65 11.38 -4.12 -13.74
C THR A 65 12.50 -4.15 -12.70
N ALA A 66 12.25 -4.60 -11.47
CA ALA A 66 13.29 -4.85 -10.49
C ALA A 66 14.23 -5.99 -10.91
N PHE A 67 13.73 -6.88 -11.78
CA PHE A 67 14.47 -8.03 -12.30
C PHE A 67 15.13 -7.75 -13.67
N SER A 68 14.95 -6.56 -14.26
CA SER A 68 15.56 -6.19 -15.54
C SER A 68 17.09 -6.33 -15.52
N GLY A 69 17.65 -7.07 -16.48
CA GLY A 69 19.09 -7.35 -16.55
C GLY A 69 19.60 -8.36 -15.52
N LEU A 70 18.71 -9.06 -14.82
CA LEU A 70 19.01 -10.28 -14.07
C LEU A 70 18.62 -11.50 -14.93
N GLU A 71 19.16 -12.66 -14.58
CA GLU A 71 18.90 -13.93 -15.30
C GLU A 71 17.46 -14.44 -15.11
N TYR A 72 16.75 -13.94 -14.10
CA TYR A 72 15.41 -14.41 -13.72
C TYR A 72 14.38 -13.28 -13.84
N SER A 73 13.12 -13.64 -14.07
CA SER A 73 11.95 -12.79 -13.90
C SER A 73 11.07 -13.29 -12.75
N LEU A 74 10.27 -12.41 -12.16
CA LEU A 74 9.30 -12.82 -11.13
C LEU A 74 8.15 -13.58 -11.79
N LEU A 75 7.51 -12.94 -12.77
CA LEU A 75 6.47 -13.57 -13.58
C LEU A 75 7.10 -14.45 -14.68
N PRO A 76 6.53 -15.63 -14.96
CA PRO A 76 6.93 -16.42 -16.12
C PRO A 76 6.64 -15.62 -17.40
N ARG A 77 7.60 -15.57 -18.33
CA ARG A 77 7.47 -14.87 -19.62
C ARG A 77 6.99 -15.80 -20.73
N SER A 78 7.26 -17.08 -20.58
CA SER A 78 6.90 -18.12 -21.53
C SER A 78 6.50 -19.40 -20.82
N LEU A 79 5.84 -20.30 -21.54
CA LEU A 79 5.53 -21.65 -21.04
C LEU A 79 6.79 -22.45 -20.69
N ASN A 80 7.95 -22.11 -21.27
CA ASN A 80 9.21 -22.78 -20.96
C ASN A 80 9.72 -22.45 -19.54
N ASP A 81 9.23 -21.36 -18.93
CA ASP A 81 9.57 -20.99 -17.55
C ASP A 81 8.76 -21.78 -16.51
N LEU A 82 7.84 -22.63 -16.98
CA LEU A 82 6.95 -23.45 -16.19
C LEU A 82 7.19 -24.93 -16.49
N HIS A 83 7.68 -25.68 -15.51
CA HIS A 83 7.86 -27.12 -15.64
C HIS A 83 6.58 -27.82 -15.23
N THR A 84 5.95 -28.53 -16.16
CA THR A 84 4.65 -29.16 -15.95
C THR A 84 4.74 -30.65 -16.20
N HIS A 85 4.12 -31.42 -15.32
CA HIS A 85 4.01 -32.87 -15.45
C HIS A 85 2.57 -33.31 -15.21
N CYS A 86 2.08 -34.28 -15.97
CA CYS A 86 0.79 -34.89 -15.71
C CYS A 86 0.83 -36.37 -16.08
N SER A 87 0.35 -37.21 -15.17
CA SER A 87 0.25 -38.68 -15.35
C SER A 87 -0.84 -39.13 -16.33
N CYS A 88 -1.45 -38.21 -17.07
CA CYS A 88 -2.51 -38.54 -18.02
C CYS A 88 -1.95 -39.09 -19.33
N PRO A 89 -2.71 -39.90 -20.09
CA PRO A 89 -2.24 -40.47 -21.35
C PRO A 89 -2.15 -39.47 -22.53
N ASP A 90 -2.40 -38.18 -22.28
CA ASP A 90 -2.30 -37.12 -23.29
C ASP A 90 -0.85 -36.69 -23.48
N TRP A 91 -0.38 -36.65 -24.74
CA TRP A 91 0.97 -36.21 -25.09
C TRP A 91 1.13 -34.69 -25.16
N SER A 92 0.02 -33.94 -25.12
CA SER A 92 0.03 -32.48 -25.19
C SER A 92 0.56 -31.85 -23.90
N ASN A 93 1.39 -30.81 -24.00
CA ASN A 93 1.82 -30.02 -22.86
C ASN A 93 1.67 -28.51 -23.16
N PRO A 94 0.80 -27.77 -22.46
CA PRO A 94 -0.08 -28.22 -21.36
C PRO A 94 -1.26 -29.08 -21.86
N CYS A 95 -1.53 -30.20 -21.18
CA CYS A 95 -2.79 -30.95 -21.37
C CYS A 95 -3.94 -30.24 -20.62
N LYS A 96 -5.18 -30.70 -20.83
CA LYS A 96 -6.37 -30.12 -20.15
C LYS A 96 -6.27 -30.12 -18.61
N HIS A 97 -5.57 -31.09 -18.02
CA HIS A 97 -5.40 -31.17 -16.56
C HIS A 97 -4.39 -30.14 -16.06
N VAL A 98 -3.24 -30.01 -16.72
CA VAL A 98 -2.25 -28.96 -16.44
C VAL A 98 -2.90 -27.57 -16.60
N ALA A 99 -3.64 -27.35 -17.69
CA ALA A 99 -4.36 -26.09 -17.90
C ALA A 99 -5.36 -25.80 -16.77
N GLY A 100 -6.09 -26.81 -16.29
CA GLY A 100 -6.99 -26.69 -15.14
C GLY A 100 -6.28 -26.33 -13.84
N VAL A 101 -5.12 -26.94 -13.56
CA VAL A 101 -4.30 -26.59 -12.39
C VAL A 101 -3.74 -25.18 -12.52
N CYS A 102 -3.25 -24.78 -13.68
CA CYS A 102 -2.78 -23.40 -13.91
C CYS A 102 -3.91 -22.38 -13.73
N TYR A 103 -5.13 -22.70 -14.15
CA TYR A 103 -6.30 -21.83 -13.96
C TYR A 103 -6.63 -21.65 -12.47
N LEU A 104 -6.64 -22.73 -11.71
CA LEU A 104 -6.87 -22.66 -10.26
C LEU A 104 -5.72 -21.92 -9.55
N LEU A 105 -4.48 -22.21 -9.93
CA LEU A 105 -3.30 -21.53 -9.40
C LEU A 105 -3.37 -20.02 -9.67
N ALA A 106 -3.80 -19.60 -10.87
CA ALA A 106 -3.99 -18.19 -11.17
C ALA A 106 -5.04 -17.54 -10.24
N ALA A 107 -6.17 -18.22 -9.99
CA ALA A 107 -7.19 -17.73 -9.06
C ALA A 107 -6.67 -17.60 -7.62
N GLU A 108 -5.84 -18.54 -7.16
CA GLU A 108 -5.18 -18.43 -5.84
C GLU A 108 -4.15 -17.30 -5.80
N LEU A 109 -3.41 -17.06 -6.90
CA LEU A 109 -2.50 -15.91 -7.01
C LEU A 109 -3.23 -14.56 -7.05
N ASP A 110 -4.42 -14.50 -7.65
CA ASP A 110 -5.26 -13.31 -7.62
C ASP A 110 -5.76 -13.00 -6.20
N ALA A 111 -6.00 -14.04 -5.39
CA ALA A 111 -6.43 -13.91 -4.00
C ALA A 111 -5.28 -13.60 -3.03
N ASP A 112 -4.14 -14.28 -3.16
CA ASP A 112 -2.90 -14.00 -2.43
C ASP A 112 -1.70 -13.92 -3.39
N PRO A 113 -1.36 -12.71 -3.87
CA PRO A 113 -0.25 -12.52 -4.79
C PRO A 113 1.10 -12.93 -4.21
N PHE A 114 1.25 -12.98 -2.87
CA PHE A 114 2.52 -13.30 -2.25
C PHE A 114 2.90 -14.78 -2.38
N LEU A 115 1.94 -15.65 -2.67
CA LEU A 115 2.20 -17.05 -3.05
C LEU A 115 3.19 -17.15 -4.22
N LEU A 116 3.20 -16.19 -5.15
CA LEU A 116 4.18 -16.15 -6.24
C LEU A 116 5.62 -16.04 -5.72
N PHE A 117 5.86 -15.21 -4.71
CA PHE A 117 7.19 -15.10 -4.10
C PHE A 117 7.60 -16.41 -3.42
N GLU A 118 6.65 -17.08 -2.75
CA GLU A 118 6.91 -18.36 -2.09
C GLU A 118 7.23 -19.47 -3.10
N LEU A 119 6.48 -19.54 -4.21
CA LEU A 119 6.77 -20.43 -5.33
C LEU A 119 8.16 -20.17 -5.92
N ARG A 120 8.61 -18.91 -5.92
CA ARG A 120 9.96 -18.50 -6.34
C ARG A 120 11.02 -18.58 -5.23
N GLY A 121 10.70 -19.17 -4.08
CA GLY A 121 11.65 -19.47 -2.99
C GLY A 121 11.87 -18.34 -1.98
N LEU A 122 10.97 -17.36 -1.90
CA LEU A 122 11.01 -16.25 -0.93
C LEU A 122 9.70 -16.14 -0.15
N SER A 123 9.72 -16.52 1.13
CA SER A 123 8.56 -16.34 2.03
C SER A 123 8.19 -14.87 2.21
N ARG A 124 6.89 -14.58 2.37
CA ARG A 124 6.38 -13.23 2.65
C ARG A 124 7.11 -12.51 3.79
N ASP A 125 7.30 -13.18 4.93
CA ASP A 125 7.92 -12.56 6.11
C ASP A 125 9.39 -12.23 5.88
N LYS A 126 10.08 -13.02 5.06
CA LYS A 126 11.47 -12.73 4.67
C LYS A 126 11.52 -11.53 3.73
N LEU A 127 10.63 -11.44 2.75
CA LEU A 127 10.54 -10.27 1.88
C LEU A 127 10.30 -8.98 2.68
N LYS A 128 9.28 -8.96 3.55
CA LYS A 128 8.98 -7.80 4.39
C LYS A 128 10.14 -7.41 5.29
N ARG A 129 10.79 -8.39 5.96
CA ARG A 129 11.96 -8.13 6.80
C ARG A 129 13.13 -7.54 6.02
N GLU A 130 13.44 -8.07 4.83
CA GLU A 130 14.53 -7.52 4.03
C GLU A 130 14.21 -6.12 3.48
N LEU A 131 12.96 -5.86 3.09
CA LEU A 131 12.52 -4.51 2.69
C LEU A 131 12.59 -3.53 3.85
N ALA A 132 12.18 -3.92 5.05
CA ALA A 132 12.23 -3.10 6.26
C ALA A 132 13.66 -2.70 6.66
N LYS A 133 14.70 -3.44 6.23
CA LYS A 133 16.11 -3.05 6.45
C LYS A 133 16.55 -1.89 5.57
N SER A 134 15.89 -1.65 4.44
CA SER A 134 16.22 -0.54 3.54
C SER A 134 15.93 0.82 4.21
N PRO A 135 16.62 1.92 3.85
CA PRO A 135 16.35 3.24 4.41
C PRO A 135 14.87 3.66 4.28
N LEU A 136 14.27 3.41 3.11
CA LEU A 136 12.85 3.70 2.87
C LEU A 136 11.93 2.76 3.66
N GLY A 137 12.27 1.47 3.71
CA GLY A 137 11.48 0.49 4.46
C GLY A 137 11.43 0.78 5.96
N LYS A 138 12.52 1.28 6.57
CA LYS A 138 12.51 1.70 7.98
C LYS A 138 11.53 2.84 8.25
N VAL A 139 11.49 3.84 7.37
CA VAL A 139 10.58 4.98 7.50
C VAL A 139 9.13 4.54 7.26
N LEU A 140 8.89 3.74 6.22
CA LEU A 140 7.54 3.33 5.82
C LEU A 140 6.93 2.27 6.75
N SER A 141 7.73 1.35 7.29
CA SER A 141 7.23 0.37 8.29
C SER A 141 6.75 1.07 9.56
N GLY A 142 7.51 2.03 10.07
CA GLY A 142 7.10 2.83 11.22
C GLY A 142 5.81 3.63 10.98
N ALA A 143 5.54 4.05 9.74
CA ALA A 143 4.30 4.74 9.38
C ALA A 143 3.09 3.79 9.22
N ILE A 144 3.31 2.51 8.91
CA ILE A 144 2.24 1.50 8.83
C ILE A 144 1.90 0.97 10.23
N GLU A 145 2.88 0.91 11.12
CA GLU A 145 2.71 0.54 12.53
C GLU A 145 2.14 1.67 13.39
N THR A 146 1.91 2.87 12.83
CA THR A 146 1.23 3.94 13.55
C THR A 146 -0.13 3.44 13.97
N GLU A 147 -0.27 3.16 15.27
CA GLU A 147 -1.48 2.62 15.89
C GLU A 147 -2.70 3.37 15.38
N ASP A 148 -3.75 2.61 15.04
CA ASP A 148 -5.10 3.14 14.87
C ASP A 148 -5.47 3.85 16.17
N LEU A 149 -5.18 5.14 16.24
CA LEU A 149 -5.63 5.99 17.33
C LEU A 149 -7.14 5.80 17.39
N PRO A 150 -7.70 5.37 18.54
CA PRO A 150 -9.14 5.16 18.63
C PRO A 150 -9.82 6.46 18.22
N LEU A 151 -10.71 6.37 17.23
CA LEU A 151 -11.51 7.51 16.78
C LEU A 151 -12.40 7.95 17.95
N VAL A 152 -11.93 8.91 18.73
CA VAL A 152 -12.73 9.51 19.79
C VAL A 152 -13.72 10.45 19.12
N SER A 153 -14.99 10.06 19.10
CA SER A 153 -16.06 10.93 18.65
C SER A 153 -16.12 12.17 19.55
N ALA A 154 -15.94 13.35 18.96
CA ALA A 154 -16.10 14.60 19.69
C ALA A 154 -17.56 14.74 20.15
N THR A 155 -17.78 14.89 21.47
CA THR A 155 -19.11 15.09 22.05
C THR A 155 -19.63 16.52 21.86
N SER A 156 -18.77 17.47 21.48
CA SER A 156 -19.14 18.85 21.18
C SER A 156 -18.30 19.41 20.03
N TYR A 157 -18.90 20.32 19.25
CA TYR A 157 -18.19 21.14 18.26
C TYR A 157 -17.36 22.27 18.89
N TYR A 158 -17.60 22.56 20.17
CA TYR A 158 -16.96 23.65 20.90
C TYR A 158 -16.04 23.08 21.97
N THR A 159 -14.84 23.67 22.10
CA THR A 159 -13.90 23.35 23.17
C THR A 159 -14.51 23.73 24.52
N THR A 160 -14.77 22.75 25.38
CA THR A 160 -15.21 23.02 26.76
C THR A 160 -14.01 23.42 27.60
N PRO A 161 -14.04 24.56 28.31
CA PRO A 161 -12.95 24.96 29.17
C PRO A 161 -12.84 23.98 30.36
N GLU A 162 -11.66 23.40 30.54
CA GLU A 162 -11.33 22.60 31.72
C GLU A 162 -10.70 23.48 32.78
N THR A 163 -11.10 23.28 34.03
CA THR A 163 -10.48 23.95 35.17
C THR A 163 -9.15 23.29 35.48
N VAL A 164 -8.06 24.04 35.36
CA VAL A 164 -6.73 23.58 35.77
C VAL A 164 -6.43 24.12 37.15
N ASP A 165 -5.91 23.26 38.03
CA ASP A 165 -5.42 23.70 39.34
C ASP A 165 -4.29 24.71 39.15
N VAL A 166 -4.46 25.90 39.72
CA VAL A 166 -3.48 26.97 39.63
C VAL A 166 -2.25 26.58 40.46
N PRO A 167 -1.02 26.64 39.91
CA PRO A 167 0.17 26.40 40.70
C PRO A 167 0.24 27.36 41.88
N LYS A 168 0.68 26.87 43.04
CA LYS A 168 0.85 27.71 44.24
C LYS A 168 1.85 28.82 43.95
N ILE A 169 1.41 30.06 44.15
CA ILE A 169 2.22 31.25 44.03
C ILE A 169 2.73 31.59 45.43
N ASP A 170 4.01 31.35 45.69
CA ASP A 170 4.62 31.60 47.01
C ASP A 170 4.98 33.08 47.24
N SER A 171 5.09 33.89 46.18
CA SER A 171 5.33 35.34 46.29
C SER A 171 4.58 36.16 45.24
N LEU A 172 4.15 37.37 45.62
CA LEU A 172 3.54 38.33 44.69
C LEU A 172 4.50 38.74 43.56
N ARG A 173 5.81 38.69 43.81
CA ARG A 173 6.82 39.04 42.81
C ARG A 173 6.86 38.02 41.69
N ASP A 174 6.76 36.73 42.03
CA ASP A 174 6.77 35.63 41.05
C ASP A 174 5.47 35.59 40.24
N PHE A 175 4.35 36.04 40.81
CA PHE A 175 3.11 36.24 40.07
C PHE A 175 3.25 37.28 38.95
N TRP A 176 3.84 38.44 39.25
CA TRP A 176 3.95 39.55 38.29
C TRP A 176 5.08 39.39 37.27
N LEU A 177 6.14 38.66 37.61
CA LEU A 177 7.31 38.47 36.74
C LEU A 177 7.33 37.12 36.03
N GLY A 178 6.61 36.12 36.56
CA GLY A 178 6.70 34.72 36.13
C GLY A 178 8.03 34.08 36.51
N GLU A 179 8.05 32.76 36.75
CA GLU A 179 9.31 32.03 36.97
C GLU A 179 10.20 31.99 35.73
N LYS A 180 9.60 32.09 34.53
CA LYS A 180 10.29 32.14 33.25
C LYS A 180 10.03 33.47 32.57
N GLN A 181 11.09 34.09 32.06
CA GLN A 181 10.96 35.23 31.16
C GLN A 181 10.11 34.84 29.95
N LEU A 182 9.11 35.65 29.66
CA LEU A 182 8.33 35.52 28.43
C LEU A 182 9.27 35.63 27.22
N PRO A 183 9.06 34.83 26.18
CA PRO A 183 9.83 34.96 24.95
C PRO A 183 9.69 36.38 24.40
N THR A 184 10.81 37.01 24.09
CA THR A 184 10.88 38.38 23.55
C THR A 184 10.25 38.51 22.17
N SER A 185 10.07 37.38 21.49
CA SER A 185 9.39 37.24 20.22
C SER A 185 8.16 36.37 20.43
N ILE A 186 6.98 36.96 20.30
CA ILE A 186 5.74 36.21 20.17
C ILE A 186 5.69 35.73 18.73
N GLU A 187 5.92 34.43 18.50
CA GLU A 187 5.59 33.82 17.22
C GLU A 187 4.09 34.02 17.00
N MET A 188 3.73 34.91 16.09
CA MET A 188 2.34 35.09 15.68
C MET A 188 1.85 33.74 15.19
N ALA A 189 0.83 33.19 15.87
CA ALA A 189 0.14 32.01 15.40
C ALA A 189 -0.19 32.21 13.92
N ALA A 190 0.38 31.37 13.06
CA ALA A 190 0.02 31.37 11.65
C ALA A 190 -1.51 31.19 11.59
N PRO A 191 -2.23 32.04 10.84
CA PRO A 191 -3.67 31.88 10.73
C PRO A 191 -3.93 30.45 10.28
N ALA A 192 -4.78 29.73 11.00
CA ALA A 192 -5.19 28.40 10.62
C ALA A 192 -5.60 28.46 9.14
N ILE A 193 -4.86 27.74 8.28
CA ILE A 193 -5.21 27.61 6.88
C ILE A 193 -6.57 26.92 6.91
N VAL A 194 -7.64 27.69 6.72
CA VAL A 194 -9.00 27.16 6.71
C VAL A 194 -8.98 25.99 5.73
N PRO A 195 -9.31 24.77 6.16
CA PRO A 195 -9.29 23.62 5.29
C PRO A 195 -10.48 23.73 4.33
N ALA A 196 -10.31 24.49 3.26
CA ALA A 196 -11.18 24.48 2.10
C ALA A 196 -10.92 23.22 1.24
N ILE A 197 -10.71 22.07 1.88
CA ILE A 197 -10.40 20.79 1.23
C ILE A 197 -11.42 20.44 0.13
N PRO A 198 -12.74 20.66 0.30
CA PRO A 198 -13.71 20.40 -0.77
C PRO A 198 -13.48 21.28 -2.01
N ILE A 199 -13.12 22.56 -1.80
CA ILE A 199 -12.85 23.53 -2.86
C ILE A 199 -11.52 23.16 -3.55
N LYS A 200 -10.48 22.84 -2.78
CA LYS A 200 -9.17 22.42 -3.31
C LYS A 200 -9.24 21.11 -4.10
N LYS A 201 -10.12 20.17 -3.72
CA LYS A 201 -10.32 18.91 -4.46
C LYS A 201 -11.03 19.10 -5.80
N ALA A 202 -11.91 20.10 -5.91
CA ALA A 202 -12.64 20.40 -7.14
C ALA A 202 -11.82 21.21 -8.16
N GLY A 203 -10.66 21.75 -7.75
CA GLY A 203 -9.79 22.57 -8.59
C GLY A 203 -10.32 23.97 -8.86
N ASP A 204 -9.68 24.69 -9.78
CA ASP A 204 -10.00 26.09 -10.11
C ASP A 204 -11.38 26.30 -10.74
N PHE A 205 -11.97 25.24 -11.34
CA PHE A 205 -13.21 25.31 -12.11
C PHE A 205 -14.21 24.23 -11.69
N PRO A 206 -14.86 24.36 -10.53
CA PRO A 206 -15.89 23.42 -10.10
C PRO A 206 -17.15 23.53 -11.00
N ALA A 207 -17.92 22.45 -11.11
CA ALA A 207 -19.06 22.36 -12.05
C ALA A 207 -20.15 23.45 -11.88
N PHE A 208 -20.25 24.08 -10.70
CA PHE A 208 -21.19 25.19 -10.46
C PHE A 208 -20.64 26.56 -10.90
N TRP A 209 -19.34 26.66 -11.18
CA TRP A 209 -18.66 27.91 -11.50
C TRP A 209 -18.67 28.17 -13.01
N ARG A 210 -19.37 29.23 -13.42
CA ARG A 210 -19.62 29.56 -14.83
C ARG A 210 -18.78 30.73 -15.35
N LYS A 211 -17.77 31.16 -14.60
CA LYS A 211 -16.89 32.26 -14.99
C LYS A 211 -15.57 31.73 -15.52
N ASP A 212 -14.94 32.50 -16.40
CA ASP A 212 -13.66 32.15 -17.03
C ASP A 212 -12.44 32.37 -16.12
N SER A 213 -12.64 32.99 -14.95
CA SER A 213 -11.60 33.22 -13.93
C SER A 213 -11.61 32.12 -12.87
N SER A 214 -10.46 31.81 -12.24
CA SER A 214 -10.41 30.79 -11.17
C SER A 214 -11.38 31.10 -10.04
N PHE A 215 -12.13 30.07 -9.62
CA PHE A 215 -13.00 30.14 -8.45
C PHE A 215 -12.19 30.35 -7.17
N ILE A 216 -11.02 29.71 -7.06
CA ILE A 216 -10.18 29.75 -5.87
C ILE A 216 -9.66 31.17 -5.65
N ASP A 217 -9.09 31.78 -6.69
CA ASP A 217 -8.55 33.15 -6.61
C ASP A 217 -9.61 34.16 -6.16
N ILE A 218 -10.82 34.05 -6.69
CA ILE A 218 -11.94 34.95 -6.34
C ILE A 218 -12.40 34.72 -4.90
N MET A 219 -12.49 33.47 -4.46
CA MET A 219 -12.88 33.17 -3.08
C MET A 219 -11.81 33.61 -2.08
N GLU A 220 -10.52 33.51 -2.42
CA GLU A 220 -9.43 34.00 -1.59
C GLU A 220 -9.46 35.53 -1.46
N GLU A 221 -9.66 36.25 -2.57
CA GLU A 221 -9.83 37.70 -2.56
C GLU A 221 -11.04 38.12 -1.73
N PHE A 222 -12.18 37.43 -1.89
CA PHE A 222 -13.40 37.71 -1.14
C PHE A 222 -13.19 37.46 0.36
N TYR A 223 -12.55 36.35 0.72
CA TYR A 223 -12.22 36.03 2.10
C TYR A 223 -11.31 37.09 2.74
N GLN A 224 -10.25 37.50 2.03
CA GLN A 224 -9.37 38.57 2.51
C GLN A 224 -10.11 39.89 2.68
N ARG A 225 -11.01 40.25 1.75
CA ARG A 225 -11.84 41.46 1.87
C ARG A 225 -12.77 41.40 3.07
N VAL A 226 -13.43 40.28 3.33
CA VAL A 226 -14.31 40.10 4.50
C VAL A 226 -13.49 40.17 5.79
N ARG A 227 -12.33 39.49 5.83
CA ARG A 227 -11.42 39.49 6.98
C ARG A 227 -10.90 40.89 7.32
N THR A 228 -10.58 41.70 6.31
CA THR A 228 -9.98 43.04 6.51
C THR A 228 -11.02 44.15 6.69
N LYS A 229 -12.20 44.07 6.07
CA LYS A 229 -13.26 45.10 6.20
C LYS A 229 -13.95 45.15 7.56
N ASN A 230 -13.78 44.14 8.43
CA ASN A 230 -14.28 44.21 9.81
C ASN A 230 -13.46 45.13 10.74
N LYS A 231 -12.43 45.85 10.24
CA LYS A 231 -11.67 46.81 11.05
C LYS A 231 -12.31 48.21 11.20
N ASN A 232 -13.39 48.52 10.47
CA ASN A 232 -14.02 49.85 10.48
C ASN A 232 -15.40 49.92 11.16
N TRP A 233 -15.84 48.87 11.87
CA TRP A 233 -17.17 48.80 12.52
C TRP A 233 -17.12 48.67 14.05
N LEU A 234 -16.10 49.24 14.71
CA LEU A 234 -16.07 49.50 16.16
C LEU A 234 -15.59 50.92 16.43
#